data_AF-A0A1E4PNC3-F1
#
_entry.id   AF-A0A1E4PNC3-F1
#
_cell.length_a   1.000
_cell.length_b   1.000
_cell.length_c   1.000
_cell.angle_alpha   90.00
_cell.angle_beta   90.00
_cell.angle_gamma   90.00
#
_symmetry.space_group_name_H-M   'P 1'
#
loop_
_entity.id
_entity.type
_entity.pdbx_description
1 polymer ?
#
loop_
_entity_poly.entity_id
_entity_poly.type
_entity_poly.pdbx_seq_one_letter_code
_entity_poly.pdbx_strand_id
1 'polypeptide(L)'
;MSLTAKLLLSPLLVAQALHTRRKLPRLPEAEGERRGMVGEGVPLRLLIAGDSSAAGVGVVSQRDALAGQLSARLAEACVARVHWRLVAQSGLTTAQTLHLLQREVSGHDTQRDGPRHFDIAVVVTGVNDVVDQVPSHRAVGAREALANWLRNAHGVHHVVFAPLPPVHEFPGLPQPLRWVAGSDARRHDAAMARWAATRGDVSRVEMEVQLNRGVMASDGFHPGEPVYRQCAGAIAHHIATRVWPHVPKETAS
;
A
#
# COMPACT_ATOMS: atom_id res chain seq x y z
N MET A 1 19.71 -7.33 12.47
CA MET A 1 20.20 -6.72 13.72
C MET A 1 19.67 -7.50 14.92
N SER A 2 20.57 -7.95 15.81
CA SER A 2 20.22 -8.66 17.05
C SER A 2 19.38 -7.77 17.98
N LEU A 3 18.46 -8.37 18.74
CA LEU A 3 17.68 -7.70 19.79
C LEU A 3 18.59 -6.96 20.78
N THR A 4 19.75 -7.54 21.10
CA THR A 4 20.76 -6.96 21.98
C THR A 4 21.25 -5.60 21.49
N ALA A 5 21.54 -5.47 20.19
CA ALA A 5 21.98 -4.20 19.61
C ALA A 5 20.85 -3.15 19.66
N LYS A 6 19.58 -3.57 19.57
CA LYS A 6 18.44 -2.62 19.62
C LYS A 6 18.26 -2.09 21.03
N LEU A 7 18.40 -2.97 22.02
CA LEU A 7 18.31 -2.60 23.44
C LEU A 7 19.44 -1.65 23.83
N LEU A 8 20.69 -1.94 23.46
CA LEU A 8 21.84 -1.07 23.73
C LEU A 8 21.70 0.31 23.07
N LEU A 9 21.17 0.38 21.85
CA LEU A 9 20.97 1.64 21.13
C LEU A 9 19.63 2.32 21.45
N SER A 10 18.76 1.71 22.26
CA SER A 10 17.39 2.17 22.45
C SER A 10 17.26 3.64 22.89
N PRO A 11 18.09 4.20 23.80
CA PRO A 11 17.95 5.61 24.17
C PRO A 11 18.23 6.54 22.98
N LEU A 12 19.25 6.23 22.19
CA LEU A 12 19.60 6.97 20.99
C LEU A 12 18.52 6.84 19.92
N LEU A 13 18.02 5.63 19.68
CA LEU A 13 16.97 5.38 18.68
C LEU A 13 15.67 6.10 19.02
N VAL A 14 15.27 6.10 20.30
CA VAL A 14 14.10 6.84 20.78
C VAL A 14 14.31 8.34 20.61
N ALA A 15 15.46 8.87 21.01
CA ALA A 15 15.79 10.29 20.83
C ALA A 15 15.75 10.69 19.35
N GLN A 16 16.30 9.87 18.45
CA GLN A 16 16.25 10.09 17.00
C GLN A 16 14.84 10.03 16.46
N ALA A 17 14.03 9.05 16.86
CA ALA A 17 12.66 8.92 16.40
C ALA A 17 11.82 10.14 16.80
N LEU A 18 11.97 10.61 18.04
CA LEU A 18 11.29 11.81 18.54
C LEU A 18 11.78 13.08 17.82
N HIS A 19 13.08 13.22 17.60
CA HIS A 19 13.65 14.36 16.87
C HIS A 19 13.16 14.40 15.42
N THR A 20 13.21 13.26 14.73
CA THR A 20 12.72 13.09 13.36
C THR A 20 11.23 13.41 13.28
N ARG A 21 10.39 12.86 14.17
CA ARG A 21 8.95 13.15 14.19
C ARG A 21 8.62 14.63 14.42
N ARG A 22 9.48 15.36 15.15
CA ARG A 22 9.33 16.81 15.37
C ARG A 22 9.80 17.64 14.18
N LYS A 23 10.83 17.19 13.44
CA LYS A 23 11.42 17.92 12.32
C LYS A 23 10.76 17.64 10.97
N LEU A 24 10.29 16.43 10.73
CA LEU A 24 9.67 16.07 9.45
C LEU A 24 8.40 16.91 9.24
N PRO A 25 8.28 17.61 8.11
CA PRO A 25 7.07 18.36 7.83
C PRO A 25 5.90 17.38 7.69
N ARG A 26 4.74 17.77 8.23
CA ARG A 26 3.51 16.99 8.04
C ARG A 26 2.96 17.34 6.67
N LEU A 27 3.10 16.42 5.73
CA LEU A 27 2.52 16.54 4.40
C LEU A 27 1.06 16.07 4.45
N PRO A 28 0.13 16.79 3.79
CA PRO A 28 -1.26 16.36 3.68
C PRO A 28 -1.39 15.14 2.77
N GLU A 29 -2.54 14.47 2.85
CA GLU A 29 -2.96 13.51 1.83
C GLU A 29 -3.25 14.22 0.51
N ALA A 30 -3.09 13.52 -0.61
CA ALA A 30 -3.33 14.11 -1.92
C ALA A 30 -4.82 14.42 -2.10
N GLU A 31 -5.10 15.60 -2.64
CA GLU A 31 -6.45 16.09 -2.92
C GLU A 31 -7.07 15.44 -4.16
N GLY A 32 -8.40 15.50 -4.26
CA GLY A 32 -9.16 15.03 -5.40
C GLY A 32 -9.97 13.77 -5.12
N GLU A 33 -10.55 13.22 -6.18
CA GLU A 33 -11.45 12.08 -6.08
C GLU A 33 -10.76 10.84 -5.51
N ARG A 34 -11.46 10.13 -4.62
CA ARG A 34 -11.02 8.85 -4.05
C ARG A 34 -11.79 7.67 -4.63
N ARG A 35 -12.55 7.91 -5.69
CA ARG A 35 -13.25 6.90 -6.47
C ARG A 35 -13.43 7.41 -7.89
N GLY A 36 -13.58 6.51 -8.84
CA GLY A 36 -13.83 6.92 -10.21
C GLY A 36 -13.88 5.75 -11.18
N MET A 37 -13.92 6.12 -12.45
CA MET A 37 -13.94 5.18 -13.56
C MET A 37 -12.99 5.68 -14.65
N VAL A 38 -12.23 4.79 -15.26
CA VAL A 38 -11.32 5.10 -16.37
C VAL A 38 -11.23 3.91 -17.33
N GLY A 39 -11.03 4.19 -18.61
CA GLY A 39 -10.90 3.17 -19.65
C GLY A 39 -12.23 2.65 -20.18
N GLU A 40 -12.13 1.67 -21.06
CA GLU A 40 -13.23 1.02 -21.76
C GLU A 40 -13.01 -0.50 -21.79
N GLY A 41 -14.07 -1.27 -22.06
CA GLY A 41 -14.01 -2.72 -22.12
C GLY A 41 -14.65 -3.40 -20.90
N VAL A 42 -14.15 -4.60 -20.56
CA VAL A 42 -14.71 -5.41 -19.47
C VAL A 42 -14.57 -4.67 -18.14
N PRO A 43 -15.62 -4.62 -17.29
CA PRO A 43 -15.53 -3.99 -15.98
C PRO A 43 -14.48 -4.67 -15.10
N LEU A 44 -13.58 -3.88 -14.51
CA LEU A 44 -12.64 -4.29 -13.47
C LEU A 44 -12.86 -3.41 -12.24
N ARG A 45 -13.30 -4.00 -11.12
CA ARG A 45 -13.59 -3.30 -9.87
C ARG A 45 -12.38 -3.38 -8.95
N LEU A 46 -11.68 -2.27 -8.79
CA LEU A 46 -10.44 -2.17 -8.05
C LEU A 46 -10.64 -1.49 -6.69
N LEU A 47 -10.24 -2.15 -5.61
CA LEU A 47 -10.06 -1.51 -4.32
C LEU A 47 -8.58 -1.19 -4.12
N ILE A 48 -8.26 0.03 -3.70
CA ILE A 48 -6.92 0.43 -3.26
C ILE A 48 -7.03 0.77 -1.78
N ALA A 49 -6.26 0.09 -0.94
CA ALA A 49 -6.29 0.27 0.50
C ALA A 49 -4.89 0.50 1.06
N GLY A 50 -4.76 1.30 2.12
CA GLY A 50 -3.44 1.46 2.72
C GLY A 50 -3.28 2.58 3.72
N ASP A 51 -2.02 2.97 3.90
CA ASP A 51 -1.60 4.05 4.79
C ASP A 51 -1.34 5.36 4.01
N SER A 52 -0.32 6.14 4.41
CA SER A 52 0.03 7.42 3.79
C SER A 52 0.45 7.29 2.33
N SER A 53 1.11 6.18 1.95
CA SER A 53 1.55 6.01 0.56
C SER A 53 0.36 5.71 -0.36
N ALA A 54 -0.62 4.92 0.09
CA ALA A 54 -1.86 4.74 -0.68
C ALA A 54 -2.67 6.04 -0.75
N ALA A 55 -2.71 6.82 0.34
CA ALA A 55 -3.40 8.10 0.39
C ALA A 55 -2.76 9.21 -0.46
N GLY A 56 -1.58 8.97 -1.04
CA GLY A 56 -0.89 9.91 -1.92
C GLY A 56 -0.10 10.99 -1.20
N VAL A 57 0.28 10.79 0.07
CA VAL A 57 1.15 11.75 0.77
C VAL A 57 2.44 11.94 -0.01
N GLY A 58 2.84 13.19 -0.22
CA GLY A 58 4.02 13.56 -1.00
C GLY A 58 3.73 14.14 -2.39
N VAL A 59 2.47 14.08 -2.84
CA VAL A 59 1.99 14.79 -4.03
C VAL A 59 0.73 15.60 -3.72
N VAL A 60 0.38 16.54 -4.59
CA VAL A 60 -0.78 17.43 -4.39
C VAL A 60 -2.09 16.76 -4.77
N SER A 61 -2.12 15.97 -5.85
CA SER A 61 -3.36 15.40 -6.41
C SER A 61 -3.34 13.88 -6.49
N GLN A 62 -4.51 13.25 -6.29
CA GLN A 62 -4.72 11.81 -6.48
C GLN A 62 -4.39 11.34 -7.91
N ARG A 63 -4.39 12.25 -8.89
CA ARG A 63 -3.93 11.96 -10.27
C ARG A 63 -2.46 11.57 -10.34
N ASP A 64 -1.63 12.21 -9.52
CA ASP A 64 -0.18 11.99 -9.44
C ASP A 64 0.18 10.93 -8.38
N ALA A 65 -0.78 10.60 -7.51
CA ALA A 65 -0.65 9.56 -6.50
C ALA A 65 -0.84 8.16 -7.10
N LEU A 66 -0.67 7.16 -6.23
CA LEU A 66 -0.83 5.76 -6.63
C LEU A 66 -2.20 5.46 -7.27
N ALA A 67 -3.29 6.01 -6.73
CA ALA A 67 -4.64 5.67 -7.19
C ALA A 67 -4.91 6.10 -8.64
N GLY A 68 -4.60 7.36 -8.98
CA GLY A 68 -4.73 7.88 -10.34
C GLY A 68 -3.80 7.17 -11.32
N GLN A 69 -2.52 7.02 -10.96
CA GLN A 69 -1.53 6.36 -11.80
C GLN A 69 -1.87 4.88 -12.06
N LEU A 70 -2.28 4.15 -11.02
CA LEU A 70 -2.58 2.72 -11.11
C LEU A 70 -3.85 2.45 -11.91
N SER A 71 -4.93 3.19 -11.65
CA SER A 71 -6.20 3.00 -12.35
C SER A 71 -6.06 3.23 -13.86
N ALA A 72 -5.38 4.30 -14.27
CA ALA A 72 -5.13 4.60 -15.69
C ALA A 72 -4.29 3.50 -16.37
N ARG A 73 -3.21 3.05 -15.71
CA ARG A 73 -2.33 1.99 -16.25
C ARG A 73 -3.01 0.63 -16.32
N LEU A 74 -3.88 0.31 -15.37
CA LEU A 74 -4.67 -0.92 -15.41
C LEU A 74 -5.69 -0.90 -16.55
N ALA A 75 -6.35 0.23 -16.78
CA ALA A 75 -7.28 0.38 -17.89
C ALA A 75 -6.61 0.07 -19.24
N GLU A 76 -5.40 0.60 -19.45
CA GLU A 76 -4.59 0.32 -20.64
C GLU A 76 -4.10 -1.14 -20.68
N ALA A 77 -3.41 -1.59 -19.63
CA ALA A 77 -2.76 -2.91 -19.62
C ALA A 77 -3.74 -4.09 -19.64
N CYS A 78 -4.95 -3.90 -19.11
CA CYS A 78 -5.98 -4.94 -19.05
C CYS A 78 -7.05 -4.78 -20.15
N VAL A 79 -7.02 -3.70 -20.92
CA VAL A 79 -8.08 -3.29 -21.86
C VAL A 79 -9.46 -3.37 -21.17
N ALA A 80 -9.55 -2.67 -20.05
CA ALA A 80 -10.66 -2.79 -19.10
C ALA A 80 -11.20 -1.43 -18.67
N ARG A 81 -12.50 -1.39 -18.38
CA ARG A 81 -13.12 -0.26 -17.71
C ARG A 81 -12.94 -0.40 -16.21
N VAL A 82 -11.97 0.34 -15.66
CA VAL A 82 -11.58 0.24 -14.25
C VAL A 82 -12.47 1.13 -13.40
N HIS A 83 -13.31 0.52 -12.57
CA HIS A 83 -14.05 1.16 -11.49
C HIS A 83 -13.20 1.07 -10.21
N TRP A 84 -12.66 2.18 -9.72
CA TRP A 84 -11.73 2.15 -8.60
C TRP A 84 -12.26 2.92 -7.38
N ARG A 85 -11.86 2.47 -6.19
CA ARG A 85 -12.09 3.15 -4.91
C ARG A 85 -10.82 3.10 -4.05
N LEU A 86 -10.47 4.22 -3.43
CA LEU A 86 -9.35 4.39 -2.52
C LEU A 86 -9.85 4.51 -1.07
N VAL A 87 -9.48 3.57 -0.22
CA VAL A 87 -9.73 3.56 1.23
C VAL A 87 -8.41 3.53 1.97
N ALA A 88 -7.88 4.69 2.31
CA ALA A 88 -6.56 4.83 2.92
C ALA A 88 -6.52 6.00 3.89
N GLN A 89 -5.66 5.92 4.89
CA GLN A 89 -5.46 7.02 5.82
C GLN A 89 -4.03 7.03 6.33
N SER A 90 -3.45 8.22 6.39
CA SER A 90 -2.07 8.40 6.82
C SER A 90 -1.82 7.93 8.25
N GLY A 91 -0.71 7.24 8.45
CA GLY A 91 -0.26 6.78 9.77
C GLY A 91 -0.91 5.49 10.27
N LEU A 92 -1.69 4.78 9.46
CA LEU A 92 -2.29 3.51 9.86
C LEU A 92 -1.30 2.34 9.72
N THR A 93 -1.29 1.48 10.73
CA THR A 93 -0.73 0.11 10.64
C THR A 93 -1.66 -0.81 9.84
N THR A 94 -1.16 -1.98 9.42
CA THR A 94 -1.98 -2.97 8.70
C THR A 94 -3.28 -3.31 9.43
N ALA A 95 -3.21 -3.52 10.75
CA ALA A 95 -4.39 -3.86 11.56
C ALA A 95 -5.40 -2.70 11.62
N GLN A 96 -4.94 -1.45 11.69
CA GLN A 96 -5.81 -0.29 11.65
C GLN A 96 -6.41 -0.06 10.27
N THR A 97 -5.68 -0.34 9.19
CA THR A 97 -6.22 -0.31 7.83
C THR A 97 -7.36 -1.32 7.67
N LEU A 98 -7.28 -2.50 8.29
CA LEU A 98 -8.42 -3.43 8.32
C LEU A 98 -9.64 -2.82 9.03
N HIS A 99 -9.47 -2.16 10.18
CA HIS A 99 -10.58 -1.49 10.86
C HIS A 99 -11.16 -0.34 10.02
N LEU A 100 -10.32 0.42 9.31
CA LEU A 100 -10.76 1.45 8.38
C LEU A 100 -11.65 0.85 7.28
N LEU A 101 -11.17 -0.23 6.64
CA LEU A 101 -11.92 -0.95 5.62
C LEU A 101 -13.25 -1.48 6.18
N GLN A 102 -13.23 -2.08 7.36
CA GLN A 102 -14.45 -2.54 8.02
C GLN A 102 -15.44 -1.40 8.28
N ARG A 103 -14.98 -0.20 8.60
CA ARG A 103 -15.87 0.94 8.81
C ARG A 103 -16.44 1.51 7.50
N GLU A 104 -15.63 1.58 6.45
CA GLU A 104 -15.99 2.29 5.22
C GLU A 104 -16.59 1.40 4.13
N VAL A 105 -16.38 0.08 4.24
CA VAL A 105 -16.76 -0.90 3.22
C VAL A 105 -17.73 -1.96 3.77
N SER A 106 -17.82 -2.20 5.10
CA SER A 106 -18.83 -3.12 5.63
C SER A 106 -20.25 -2.54 5.52
N GLY A 107 -21.14 -3.31 4.87
CA GLY A 107 -22.59 -3.32 5.12
C GLY A 107 -23.36 -2.01 4.90
N HIS A 108 -24.14 -1.95 3.82
CA HIS A 108 -25.09 -0.87 3.49
C HIS A 108 -24.47 0.42 2.98
N ASP A 109 -23.44 0.33 2.13
CA ASP A 109 -23.19 1.44 1.19
C ASP A 109 -24.40 1.48 0.22
N THR A 110 -25.45 2.18 0.68
CA THR A 110 -26.66 2.52 -0.05
C THR A 110 -26.39 3.63 -1.07
N GLN A 111 -25.12 4.05 -1.22
CA GLN A 111 -24.72 4.94 -2.31
C GLN A 111 -24.88 4.22 -3.64
N ARG A 112 -25.80 4.76 -4.45
CA ARG A 112 -26.22 4.23 -5.75
C ARG A 112 -25.10 4.08 -6.78
N ASP A 113 -23.93 4.69 -6.54
CA ASP A 113 -22.93 4.96 -7.59
C ASP A 113 -21.58 4.23 -7.38
N GLY A 114 -21.52 3.18 -6.55
CA GLY A 114 -20.31 2.38 -6.32
C GLY A 114 -20.48 0.88 -6.62
N PRO A 115 -19.40 0.16 -6.97
CA PRO A 115 -19.47 -1.29 -7.16
C PRO A 115 -19.77 -1.98 -5.82
N ARG A 116 -20.75 -2.89 -5.81
CA ARG A 116 -21.20 -3.62 -4.61
C ARG A 116 -20.17 -4.64 -4.11
N HIS A 117 -19.20 -5.00 -4.95
CA HIS A 117 -18.08 -5.88 -4.65
C HIS A 117 -16.86 -5.46 -5.48
N PHE A 118 -15.68 -5.94 -5.11
CA PHE A 118 -14.43 -5.66 -5.83
C PHE A 118 -13.87 -6.94 -6.42
N ASP A 119 -13.22 -6.85 -7.57
CA ASP A 119 -12.56 -7.99 -8.21
C ASP A 119 -11.15 -8.18 -7.67
N ILE A 120 -10.41 -7.07 -7.52
CA ILE A 120 -9.02 -7.06 -7.08
C ILE A 120 -8.86 -5.99 -6.02
N ALA A 121 -8.11 -6.31 -4.96
CA ALA A 121 -7.68 -5.33 -3.97
C ALA A 121 -6.17 -5.15 -4.00
N VAL A 122 -5.70 -3.91 -3.99
CA VAL A 122 -4.29 -3.54 -3.84
C VAL A 122 -4.09 -2.94 -2.46
N VAL A 123 -3.19 -3.50 -1.66
CA VAL A 123 -2.95 -3.12 -0.27
C VAL A 123 -1.53 -2.58 -0.12
N VAL A 124 -1.41 -1.33 0.33
CA VAL A 124 -0.13 -0.64 0.56
C VAL A 124 -0.03 -0.28 2.04
N THR A 125 0.59 -1.17 2.80
CA THR A 125 0.79 -1.04 4.25
C THR A 125 2.12 -1.64 4.65
N GLY A 126 2.68 -1.19 5.78
CA GLY A 126 3.82 -1.88 6.40
C GLY A 126 4.88 -0.96 6.97
N VAL A 127 5.01 0.27 6.44
CA VAL A 127 5.95 1.24 6.99
C VAL A 127 5.54 1.62 8.41
N ASN A 128 4.25 1.85 8.68
CA ASN A 128 3.78 2.14 10.04
C ASN A 128 3.88 0.92 10.97
N ASP A 129 3.73 -0.32 10.47
CA ASP A 129 4.02 -1.51 11.29
C ASP A 129 5.49 -1.54 11.75
N VAL A 130 6.42 -1.09 10.90
CA VAL A 130 7.84 -0.95 11.25
C VAL A 130 8.06 0.21 12.22
N VAL A 131 7.45 1.36 11.98
CA VAL A 131 7.56 2.55 12.85
C VAL A 131 7.04 2.24 14.26
N ASP A 132 5.91 1.55 14.36
CA ASP A 132 5.27 1.16 15.62
C ASP A 132 5.90 -0.10 16.24
N GLN A 133 6.98 -0.63 15.63
CA GLN A 133 7.70 -1.82 16.08
C GLN A 133 6.80 -3.05 16.26
N VAL A 134 5.76 -3.19 15.42
CA VAL A 134 4.90 -4.37 15.36
C VAL A 134 5.78 -5.58 14.95
N PRO A 135 5.74 -6.71 15.69
CA PRO A 135 6.48 -7.89 15.26
C PRO A 135 6.01 -8.39 13.89
N SER A 136 6.95 -8.72 13.00
CA SER A 136 6.64 -9.17 11.62
C SER A 136 5.59 -10.28 11.53
N HIS A 137 5.61 -11.26 12.44
CA HIS A 137 4.59 -12.32 12.47
C HIS A 137 3.18 -11.79 12.78
N ARG A 138 3.05 -10.78 13.66
CA ARG A 138 1.76 -10.13 13.94
C ARG A 138 1.31 -9.27 12.76
N ALA A 139 2.25 -8.59 12.11
CA ALA A 139 1.99 -7.82 10.90
C ALA A 139 1.53 -8.73 9.75
N VAL A 140 2.06 -9.96 9.63
CA VAL A 140 1.57 -10.99 8.70
C VAL A 140 0.17 -11.45 9.10
N GLY A 141 -0.08 -11.76 10.37
CA GLY A 141 -1.42 -12.12 10.85
C GLY A 141 -2.48 -11.04 10.56
N ALA A 142 -2.12 -9.76 10.67
CA ALA A 142 -2.98 -8.65 10.28
C ALA A 142 -3.25 -8.59 8.77
N ARG A 143 -2.23 -8.85 7.92
CA ARG A 143 -2.40 -8.93 6.45
C ARG A 143 -3.29 -10.10 6.07
N GLU A 144 -3.15 -11.23 6.76
CA GLU A 144 -3.98 -12.40 6.57
C GLU A 144 -5.44 -12.13 6.96
N ALA A 145 -5.67 -11.52 8.12
CA ALA A 145 -7.01 -11.12 8.54
C ALA A 145 -7.65 -10.15 7.53
N LEU A 146 -6.88 -9.17 7.04
CA LEU A 146 -7.31 -8.23 6.01
C LEU A 146 -7.67 -8.94 4.70
N ALA A 147 -6.79 -9.81 4.20
CA ALA A 147 -7.03 -10.55 2.97
C ALA A 147 -8.26 -11.46 3.10
N ASN A 148 -8.35 -12.26 4.17
CA ASN A 148 -9.49 -13.14 4.42
C ASN A 148 -10.80 -12.36 4.51
N TRP A 149 -10.80 -11.20 5.17
CA TRP A 149 -11.98 -10.35 5.25
C TRP A 149 -12.41 -9.83 3.87
N LEU A 150 -11.48 -9.34 3.06
CA LEU A 150 -11.76 -8.90 1.68
C LEU A 150 -12.31 -10.04 0.80
N ARG A 151 -11.70 -11.22 0.89
CA ARG A 151 -12.10 -12.43 0.16
C ARG A 151 -13.51 -12.88 0.54
N ASN A 152 -13.80 -12.95 1.83
CA ASN A 152 -15.02 -13.56 2.35
C ASN A 152 -16.21 -12.61 2.37
N ALA A 153 -16.00 -11.33 2.69
CA ALA A 153 -17.07 -10.36 2.88
C ALA A 153 -17.35 -9.49 1.64
N HIS A 154 -16.38 -9.34 0.72
CA HIS A 154 -16.45 -8.35 -0.37
C HIS A 154 -16.19 -8.91 -1.77
N GLY A 155 -16.19 -10.23 -1.93
CA GLY A 155 -16.09 -10.89 -3.24
C GLY A 155 -14.76 -10.68 -3.96
N VAL A 156 -13.73 -10.18 -3.26
CA VAL A 156 -12.41 -9.95 -3.87
C VAL A 156 -11.86 -11.28 -4.39
N HIS A 157 -11.51 -11.34 -5.67
CA HIS A 157 -10.93 -12.51 -6.32
C HIS A 157 -9.41 -12.59 -6.19
N HIS A 158 -8.73 -11.51 -5.81
CA HIS A 158 -7.30 -11.54 -5.50
C HIS A 158 -6.85 -10.33 -4.69
N VAL A 159 -5.97 -10.53 -3.71
CA VAL A 159 -5.38 -9.43 -2.92
C VAL A 159 -3.90 -9.29 -3.27
N VAL A 160 -3.52 -8.12 -3.76
CA VAL A 160 -2.17 -7.75 -4.17
C VAL A 160 -1.55 -6.83 -3.12
N PHE A 161 -0.48 -7.26 -2.47
CA PHE A 161 0.29 -6.44 -1.55
C PHE A 161 1.47 -5.77 -2.26
N ALA A 162 1.61 -4.46 -2.08
CA ALA A 162 2.86 -3.78 -2.41
C ALA A 162 3.96 -4.17 -1.40
N PRO A 163 5.22 -4.30 -1.84
CA PRO A 163 6.31 -4.56 -0.91
C PRO A 163 6.55 -3.37 0.02
N LEU A 164 7.24 -3.62 1.14
CA LEU A 164 7.74 -2.49 1.92
C LEU A 164 8.89 -1.82 1.16
N PRO A 165 8.95 -0.48 1.16
CA PRO A 165 10.00 0.24 0.45
C PRO A 165 11.37 0.03 1.12
N PRO A 166 12.48 0.34 0.43
CA PRO A 166 13.82 0.28 1.01
C PRO A 166 14.02 1.42 2.02
N VAL A 167 13.44 1.30 3.23
CA VAL A 167 13.48 2.33 4.29
C VAL A 167 14.90 2.78 4.67
N HIS A 168 15.90 1.92 4.46
CA HIS A 168 17.31 2.27 4.64
C HIS A 168 17.82 3.39 3.70
N GLU A 169 17.09 3.69 2.62
CA GLU A 169 17.41 4.75 1.66
C GLU A 169 16.68 6.07 1.97
N PHE A 170 15.80 6.10 2.99
CA PHE A 170 14.99 7.29 3.29
C PHE A 170 15.87 8.47 3.74
N PRO A 171 15.95 9.57 2.97
CA PRO A 171 16.83 10.68 3.32
C PRO A 171 16.44 11.42 4.61
N GLY A 172 15.17 11.34 5.01
CA GLY A 172 14.62 11.99 6.21
C GLY A 172 14.96 11.28 7.53
N LEU A 173 15.52 10.06 7.47
CA LEU A 173 15.88 9.29 8.65
C LEU A 173 17.39 9.40 8.96
N PRO A 174 17.79 9.74 10.20
CA PRO A 174 19.20 9.77 10.61
C PRO A 174 19.76 8.36 10.86
N GLN A 175 21.09 8.22 10.86
CA GLN A 175 21.74 7.00 11.36
C GLN A 175 21.95 7.07 12.87
N PRO A 176 21.78 5.98 13.64
CA PRO A 176 21.50 4.61 13.19
C PRO A 176 20.02 4.27 12.95
N LEU A 177 19.07 5.14 13.28
CA LEU A 177 17.62 4.86 13.14
C LEU A 177 17.23 4.32 11.76
N ARG A 178 17.74 4.94 10.69
CA ARG A 178 17.49 4.53 9.31
C ARG A 178 17.94 3.11 9.02
N TRP A 179 19.12 2.72 9.51
CA TRP A 179 19.63 1.36 9.35
C TRP A 179 18.75 0.34 10.09
N VAL A 180 18.33 0.66 11.32
CA VAL A 180 17.43 -0.21 12.11
C VAL A 180 16.09 -0.38 11.42
N ALA A 181 15.44 0.72 11.04
CA ALA A 181 14.15 0.72 10.36
C ALA A 181 14.22 0.00 9.01
N GLY A 182 15.31 0.19 8.24
CA GLY A 182 15.56 -0.55 7.02
C GLY A 182 15.74 -2.06 7.22
N SER A 183 16.42 -2.47 8.29
CA SER A 183 16.52 -3.89 8.65
C SER A 183 15.17 -4.48 9.08
N ASP A 184 14.32 -3.71 9.75
CA ASP A 184 12.95 -4.11 10.10
C ASP A 184 12.07 -4.23 8.86
N ALA A 185 12.08 -3.24 7.97
CA ALA A 185 11.33 -3.26 6.72
C ALA A 185 11.64 -4.49 5.88
N ARG A 186 12.93 -4.84 5.70
CA ARG A 186 13.33 -6.07 5.01
C ARG A 186 12.81 -7.34 5.68
N ARG A 187 12.78 -7.39 7.01
CA ARG A 187 12.24 -8.54 7.76
C ARG A 187 10.73 -8.70 7.56
N HIS A 188 10.00 -7.59 7.62
CA HIS A 188 8.55 -7.57 7.36
C HIS A 188 8.25 -7.98 5.92
N ASP A 189 8.97 -7.41 4.96
CA ASP A 189 8.79 -7.69 3.54
C ASP A 189 9.08 -9.16 3.20
N ALA A 190 10.16 -9.72 3.74
CA ALA A 190 10.49 -11.14 3.58
C ALA A 190 9.45 -12.06 4.26
N ALA A 191 8.89 -11.67 5.40
CA ALA A 191 7.82 -12.42 6.07
C ALA A 191 6.52 -12.40 5.24
N MET A 192 6.16 -11.24 4.68
CA MET A 192 5.02 -11.08 3.78
C MET A 192 5.20 -11.92 2.51
N ALA A 193 6.39 -11.91 1.90
CA ALA A 193 6.68 -12.72 0.72
C ALA A 193 6.52 -14.22 0.98
N ARG A 194 7.09 -14.72 2.10
CA ARG A 194 6.95 -16.12 2.50
C ARG A 194 5.49 -16.52 2.74
N TRP A 195 4.72 -15.67 3.41
CA TRP A 195 3.30 -15.92 3.64
C TRP A 195 2.50 -15.89 2.34
N ALA A 196 2.69 -14.89 1.49
CA ALA A 196 1.99 -14.79 0.21
C ALA A 196 2.26 -16.00 -0.70
N ALA A 197 3.47 -16.56 -0.67
CA ALA A 197 3.83 -17.77 -1.42
C ALA A 197 3.05 -19.04 -0.96
N THR A 198 2.42 -19.02 0.21
CA THR A 198 1.58 -20.14 0.69
C THR A 198 0.14 -20.07 0.18
N ARG A 199 -0.21 -19.04 -0.61
CA ARG A 199 -1.58 -18.72 -0.99
C ARG A 199 -1.73 -18.55 -2.50
N GLY A 200 -2.84 -19.03 -3.06
CA GLY A 200 -3.20 -18.84 -4.47
C GLY A 200 -4.02 -17.57 -4.73
N ASP A 201 -4.59 -16.97 -3.69
CA ASP A 201 -5.50 -15.83 -3.73
C ASP A 201 -4.89 -14.50 -3.24
N VAL A 202 -3.59 -14.54 -2.94
CA VAL A 202 -2.80 -13.41 -2.47
C VAL A 202 -1.48 -13.39 -3.23
N SER A 203 -0.98 -12.20 -3.54
CA SER A 203 0.37 -12.04 -4.08
C SER A 203 1.06 -10.81 -3.52
N ARG A 204 2.39 -10.85 -3.40
CA ARG A 204 3.24 -9.68 -3.18
C ARG A 204 3.88 -9.29 -4.52
N VAL A 205 3.84 -8.01 -4.87
CA VAL A 205 4.44 -7.52 -6.12
C VAL A 205 5.97 -7.52 -6.00
N GLU A 206 6.63 -8.03 -7.02
CA GLU A 206 8.07 -7.86 -7.21
C GLU A 206 8.31 -6.49 -7.86
N MET A 207 8.88 -5.57 -7.08
CA MET A 207 9.34 -4.29 -7.58
C MET A 207 10.57 -3.85 -6.80
N GLU A 208 11.50 -3.25 -7.50
CA GLU A 208 12.62 -2.52 -6.92
C GLU A 208 12.41 -1.04 -7.20
N VAL A 209 12.44 -0.24 -6.14
CA VAL A 209 12.32 1.21 -6.23
C VAL A 209 13.61 1.78 -5.68
N GLN A 210 14.35 2.52 -6.51
CA GLN A 210 15.54 3.23 -6.06
C GLN A 210 15.13 4.58 -5.49
N LEU A 211 15.46 4.84 -4.23
CA LEU A 211 15.05 6.06 -3.54
C LEU A 211 16.24 7.00 -3.36
N ASN A 212 16.02 8.26 -3.67
CA ASN A 212 16.95 9.36 -3.42
C ASN A 212 16.17 10.66 -3.20
N ARG A 213 16.85 11.74 -2.81
CA ARG A 213 16.20 13.03 -2.54
C ARG A 213 15.41 13.61 -3.72
N GLY A 214 15.80 13.30 -4.96
CA GLY A 214 15.13 13.82 -6.16
C GLY A 214 13.81 13.14 -6.50
N VAL A 215 13.53 11.97 -5.90
CA VAL A 215 12.30 11.19 -6.17
C VAL A 215 11.40 11.03 -4.94
N MET A 216 11.89 11.47 -3.77
CA MET A 216 11.13 11.52 -2.52
C MET A 216 10.48 12.89 -2.35
N ALA A 217 9.41 12.95 -1.56
CA ALA A 217 8.80 14.22 -1.15
C ALA A 217 9.77 15.06 -0.30
N SER A 218 9.38 16.32 -0.03
CA SER A 218 10.22 17.29 0.70
C SER A 218 10.60 16.86 2.12
N ASP A 219 9.86 15.91 2.71
CA ASP A 219 10.19 15.31 4.01
C ASP A 219 11.29 14.24 3.93
N GLY A 220 11.64 13.75 2.74
CA GLY A 220 12.57 12.64 2.57
C GLY A 220 12.08 11.33 3.20
N PHE A 221 10.77 11.18 3.40
CA PHE A 221 10.13 10.00 3.97
C PHE A 221 9.03 9.45 3.05
N HIS A 222 8.19 10.32 2.48
CA HIS A 222 7.11 9.89 1.59
C HIS A 222 7.54 9.87 0.12
N PRO A 223 6.88 9.04 -0.72
CA PRO A 223 7.15 9.00 -2.15
C PRO A 223 6.80 10.31 -2.85
N GLY A 224 7.62 10.71 -3.83
CA GLY A 224 7.21 11.71 -4.82
C GLY A 224 6.48 11.06 -6.02
N GLU A 225 5.97 11.90 -6.91
CA GLU A 225 5.27 11.48 -8.14
C GLU A 225 6.04 10.43 -8.98
N PRO A 226 7.37 10.53 -9.19
CA PRO A 226 8.12 9.51 -9.93
C PRO A 226 8.05 8.11 -9.30
N VAL A 227 8.05 8.03 -7.97
CA VAL A 227 7.96 6.76 -7.25
C VAL A 227 6.55 6.20 -7.36
N TYR A 228 5.50 7.02 -7.22
CA TYR A 228 4.13 6.56 -7.43
C TYR A 228 3.91 6.01 -8.84
N ARG A 229 4.45 6.69 -9.86
CA ARG A 229 4.39 6.25 -11.24
C ARG A 229 5.08 4.89 -11.45
N GLN A 230 6.26 4.69 -10.87
CA GLN A 230 6.99 3.42 -10.94
C GLN A 230 6.25 2.28 -10.24
N CYS A 231 5.79 2.51 -9.00
CA CYS A 231 5.02 1.53 -8.23
C CYS A 231 3.73 1.14 -8.97
N ALA A 232 2.99 2.13 -9.49
CA ALA A 232 1.77 1.90 -10.27
C ALA A 232 2.04 1.05 -11.52
N GLY A 233 3.15 1.30 -12.24
CA GLY A 233 3.56 0.50 -13.39
C GLY A 233 3.83 -0.95 -13.04
N ALA A 234 4.60 -1.21 -11.98
CA ALA A 234 4.91 -2.57 -11.54
C ALA A 234 3.66 -3.33 -11.05
N ILE A 235 2.79 -2.67 -10.27
CA ILE A 235 1.53 -3.27 -9.80
C ILE A 235 0.59 -3.57 -10.98
N ALA A 236 0.42 -2.62 -11.91
CA ALA A 236 -0.42 -2.81 -13.09
C ALA A 236 0.08 -3.97 -13.96
N HIS A 237 1.39 -4.06 -14.19
CA HIS A 237 2.00 -5.16 -14.93
C HIS A 237 1.76 -6.51 -14.24
N HIS A 238 1.99 -6.59 -12.92
CA HIS A 238 1.74 -7.81 -12.14
C HIS A 238 0.27 -8.23 -12.23
N ILE A 239 -0.66 -7.29 -12.07
CA ILE A 239 -2.10 -7.58 -12.17
C ILE A 239 -2.45 -8.06 -13.58
N ALA A 240 -2.06 -7.34 -14.62
CA ALA A 240 -2.41 -7.66 -16.00
C ALA A 240 -1.90 -9.04 -16.45
N THR A 241 -0.72 -9.46 -15.96
CA THR A 241 -0.08 -10.71 -16.39
C THR A 241 -0.37 -11.90 -15.48
N ARG A 242 -0.58 -11.69 -14.18
CA ARG A 242 -0.69 -12.79 -13.20
C ARG A 242 -2.06 -12.92 -12.57
N VAL A 243 -2.81 -11.83 -12.47
CA VAL A 243 -4.06 -11.78 -11.70
C VAL A 243 -5.27 -11.71 -12.63
N TRP A 244 -5.39 -10.64 -13.42
CA TRP A 244 -6.53 -10.36 -14.29
C TRP A 244 -6.92 -11.50 -15.25
N PRO A 245 -5.98 -12.27 -15.84
CA PRO A 245 -6.35 -13.39 -16.70
C PRO A 245 -7.13 -14.50 -15.98
N HIS A 246 -7.01 -14.59 -14.65
CA HIS A 246 -7.62 -15.64 -13.81
C HIS A 246 -8.84 -15.13 -13.02
N VAL A 247 -9.16 -13.84 -13.11
CA VAL A 247 -10.33 -13.25 -12.47
C VAL A 247 -11.54 -13.47 -13.39
N PRO A 248 -12.66 -14.03 -12.88
CA PRO A 248 -13.90 -14.14 -13.64
C PRO A 248 -14.38 -12.77 -14.12
N LYS A 249 -14.66 -12.67 -15.41
CA LYS A 249 -15.12 -11.44 -16.05
C LYS A 249 -16.64 -11.45 -16.08
N GLU A 250 -17.27 -10.64 -15.23
CA GLU A 250 -18.71 -10.38 -15.39
C GLU A 250 -18.91 -9.54 -16.65
N THR A 251 -19.60 -10.10 -17.65
CA THR A 251 -20.09 -9.32 -18.78
C THR A 251 -21.16 -8.37 -18.26
N ALA A 252 -21.05 -7.08 -18.58
CA ALA A 252 -22.12 -6.13 -18.32
C ALA A 252 -23.36 -6.59 -19.12
N SER A 253 -24.43 -6.97 -18.40
CA SER A 253 -25.76 -7.17 -18.98
C SER A 253 -26.33 -5.86 -19.52
#